data_AF-A0A6N7PI93-F1
#
_entry.id   AF-A0A6N7PI93-F1
#
_cell.length_a   1.000
_cell.length_b   1.000
_cell.length_c   1.000
_cell.angle_alpha   90.00
_cell.angle_beta   90.00
_cell.angle_gamma   90.00
#
_symmetry.space_group_name_H-M   'P 1'
#
loop_
_entity.id
_entity.type
_entity.pdbx_description
1 polymer ?
#
loop_
_entity_poly.entity_id
_entity_poly.type
_entity_poly.pdbx_seq_one_letter_code
_entity_poly.pdbx_strand_id
1 'polypeptide(L)'
;MNTLRPVWDGLPRAEVRRAQASLQTLGLEEDALRGAANLLGRLADARRPGAHEPIVRTFLLLAAAIHAAARLPAPLEPMPAEDEEAPFSPAAWLLLASRERGSLSIDPEAREAIDAVIVAVGDALDELGEAATIPASSPLATYGLSLLLPALVGRPDDPGLARAADALGCLVRLALEARAFSGVGASAPRPQLLGTIARGAGLGRELDLALAHAAKPAPDRLPLLRLVGDPKLSARLDATCAGWASEVHEALDGEDTRELVEATTTQTSRATRSARLFGFTPRGPTPEEELDRAIELARQGLAADPELRESWEFQRWGGPFDKAYVARLFPVGICLLPLAGVGEDISPRVEALVARRSVDGFRYFEGFAGIPPDADDLGLALQLLARSAGRAAAVEALAWPIEVLVRNTGEDGAMAVWLEQHLREPTPDGAPRWLGSRCVAVAANALIGLAEAGVVLPEGYFDRTLGWITRVWEAEGGRAVHFYPTPFARYLLARLADVAERLPGDPAPRVRLRALVSDIEQRIVSSQRADGSLGGGVMATACHLGVLACGRLEPFDPWPAVTFLVSRQDYDGLFPREPFYRTPGKDFAFAAHGARSITAALCLEAFVRTRARLARG
;
A
#
# COMPACT_ATOMS: atom_id res chain seq x y z
N MET A 1 -14.27 -37.02 -5.17
CA MET A 1 -13.23 -37.72 -4.35
C MET A 1 -12.59 -38.93 -5.01
N ASN A 2 -13.26 -39.75 -5.84
CA ASN A 2 -12.64 -40.98 -6.40
C ASN A 2 -11.86 -40.81 -7.73
N THR A 3 -11.82 -39.63 -8.35
CA THR A 3 -11.43 -39.48 -9.76
C THR A 3 -10.09 -38.76 -10.03
N LEU A 4 -9.48 -38.08 -9.05
CA LEU A 4 -8.06 -37.66 -9.11
C LEU A 4 -7.08 -38.70 -8.55
N ARG A 5 -7.56 -39.88 -8.14
CA ARG A 5 -6.73 -40.98 -7.63
C ARG A 5 -5.47 -41.24 -8.46
N PRO A 6 -5.54 -41.28 -9.81
CA PRO A 6 -4.36 -41.51 -10.66
C PRO A 6 -3.29 -40.41 -10.52
N VAL A 7 -3.67 -39.18 -10.20
CA VAL A 7 -2.72 -38.05 -10.02
C VAL A 7 -1.91 -38.20 -8.73
N TRP A 8 -2.43 -38.93 -7.74
CA TRP A 8 -1.82 -39.05 -6.41
C TRP A 8 -1.20 -40.43 -6.14
N ASP A 9 -1.42 -41.39 -7.04
CA ASP A 9 -0.96 -42.77 -6.87
C ASP A 9 0.57 -42.85 -6.81
N GLY A 10 1.12 -43.39 -5.72
CA GLY A 10 2.57 -43.48 -5.50
C GLY A 10 3.19 -42.32 -4.72
N LEU A 11 2.44 -41.26 -4.38
CA LEU A 11 2.87 -40.28 -3.38
C LEU A 11 2.56 -40.78 -1.95
N PRO A 12 3.40 -40.46 -0.96
CA PRO A 12 3.09 -40.68 0.46
C PRO A 12 1.73 -40.08 0.85
N ARG A 13 0.97 -40.77 1.71
CA ARG A 13 -0.36 -40.31 2.16
C ARG A 13 -0.36 -38.91 2.77
N ALA A 14 0.74 -38.51 3.41
CA ALA A 14 0.90 -37.15 3.94
C ALA A 14 1.00 -36.12 2.80
N GLU A 15 1.77 -36.39 1.74
CA GLU A 15 1.87 -35.50 0.57
C GLU A 15 0.53 -35.40 -0.17
N VAL A 16 -0.23 -36.49 -0.28
CA VAL A 16 -1.58 -36.47 -0.88
C VAL A 16 -2.54 -35.59 -0.07
N ARG A 17 -2.53 -35.69 1.26
CA ARG A 17 -3.36 -34.85 2.13
C ARG A 17 -2.97 -33.37 2.03
N ARG A 18 -1.68 -33.06 2.03
CA ARG A 18 -1.17 -31.70 1.84
C ARG A 18 -1.52 -31.13 0.46
N ALA A 19 -1.41 -31.94 -0.59
CA ALA A 19 -1.82 -31.58 -1.94
C ALA A 19 -3.33 -31.27 -2.01
N GLN A 20 -4.15 -32.10 -1.36
CA GLN A 20 -5.60 -31.88 -1.27
C GLN A 20 -5.95 -30.62 -0.48
N ALA A 21 -5.34 -30.41 0.68
CA ALA A 21 -5.51 -29.20 1.49
C ALA A 21 -5.08 -27.94 0.73
N SER A 22 -3.99 -28.04 -0.04
CA SER A 22 -3.53 -26.99 -0.95
C SER A 22 -4.57 -26.71 -2.03
N LEU A 23 -5.03 -27.72 -2.78
CA LEU A 23 -6.04 -27.49 -3.83
C LEU A 23 -7.35 -26.89 -3.29
N GLN A 24 -7.76 -27.29 -2.08
CA GLN A 24 -8.90 -26.72 -1.36
C GLN A 24 -8.69 -25.25 -0.98
N THR A 25 -7.54 -24.92 -0.37
CA THR A 25 -7.19 -23.52 -0.01
C THR A 25 -6.98 -22.64 -1.25
N LEU A 26 -6.53 -23.23 -2.34
CA LEU A 26 -6.39 -22.61 -3.65
C LEU A 26 -7.74 -22.39 -4.37
N GLY A 27 -8.86 -22.88 -3.82
CA GLY A 27 -10.22 -22.68 -4.33
C GLY A 27 -10.42 -23.18 -5.76
N LEU A 28 -9.53 -24.07 -6.23
CA LEU A 28 -9.61 -24.70 -7.53
C LEU A 28 -10.64 -25.82 -7.41
N GLU A 29 -11.80 -25.65 -8.02
CA GLU A 29 -12.71 -26.79 -8.17
C GLU A 29 -12.04 -27.84 -9.04
N GLU A 30 -12.14 -29.09 -8.57
CA GLU A 30 -11.52 -30.28 -9.12
C GLU A 30 -11.74 -30.41 -10.64
N ASP A 31 -12.85 -29.89 -11.16
CA ASP A 31 -13.34 -30.13 -12.51
C ASP A 31 -12.62 -29.31 -13.61
N ALA A 32 -12.20 -28.06 -13.36
CA ALA A 32 -11.52 -27.24 -14.38
C ALA A 32 -10.06 -27.66 -14.58
N LEU A 33 -9.35 -27.92 -13.47
CA LEU A 33 -8.01 -28.54 -13.50
C LEU A 33 -8.06 -29.93 -14.13
N ARG A 34 -9.08 -30.73 -13.79
CA ARG A 34 -9.31 -32.04 -14.40
C ARG A 34 -9.57 -31.93 -15.90
N GLY A 35 -10.36 -30.95 -16.35
CA GLY A 35 -10.60 -30.70 -17.77
C GLY A 35 -9.31 -30.38 -18.54
N ALA A 36 -8.47 -29.48 -18.01
CA ALA A 36 -7.18 -29.14 -18.61
C ALA A 36 -6.20 -30.34 -18.62
N ALA A 37 -6.11 -31.06 -17.51
CA ALA A 37 -5.28 -32.27 -17.38
C ALA A 37 -5.72 -33.39 -18.35
N ASN A 38 -7.03 -33.62 -18.46
CA ASN A 38 -7.60 -34.62 -19.36
C ASN A 38 -7.40 -34.26 -20.84
N LEU A 39 -7.47 -32.97 -21.20
CA LEU A 39 -7.17 -32.52 -22.56
C LEU A 39 -5.70 -32.77 -22.91
N LEU A 40 -4.78 -32.40 -22.03
CA LEU A 40 -3.34 -32.61 -22.25
C LEU A 40 -2.96 -34.09 -22.31
N GLY A 41 -3.56 -34.91 -21.43
CA GLY A 41 -3.40 -36.37 -21.49
C GLY A 41 -3.81 -36.94 -22.84
N ARG A 42 -4.96 -36.49 -23.38
CA ARG A 42 -5.46 -36.98 -24.67
C ARG A 42 -4.71 -36.44 -25.89
N LEU A 43 -4.21 -35.21 -25.82
CA LEU A 43 -3.30 -34.69 -26.86
C LEU A 43 -2.00 -35.50 -26.91
N ALA A 44 -1.50 -35.96 -25.76
CA ALA A 44 -0.41 -36.94 -25.71
C ALA A 44 -0.85 -38.32 -26.23
N ASP A 45 -2.07 -38.78 -25.91
CA ASP A 45 -2.64 -40.07 -26.35
C ASP A 45 -2.76 -40.17 -27.88
N ALA A 46 -3.23 -39.10 -28.54
CA ALA A 46 -3.46 -39.06 -29.99
C ALA A 46 -2.18 -39.25 -30.82
N ARG A 47 -1.00 -39.15 -30.19
CA ARG A 47 0.30 -39.27 -30.86
C ARG A 47 1.14 -40.45 -30.39
N ARG A 48 1.04 -40.89 -29.11
CA ARG A 48 1.86 -42.00 -28.57
C ARG A 48 1.15 -42.77 -27.43
N PRO A 49 0.73 -44.03 -27.64
CA PRO A 49 0.24 -44.89 -26.56
C PRO A 49 1.37 -45.19 -25.54
N GLY A 50 1.19 -44.83 -24.27
CA GLY A 50 2.02 -45.27 -23.13
C GLY A 50 2.58 -44.18 -22.19
N ALA A 51 2.48 -42.88 -22.51
CA ALA A 51 3.16 -41.80 -21.78
C ALA A 51 2.26 -40.94 -20.86
N HIS A 52 1.12 -41.49 -20.45
CA HIS A 52 -0.08 -40.72 -20.06
C HIS A 52 0.00 -40.06 -18.68
N GLU A 53 0.34 -40.84 -17.66
CA GLU A 53 0.05 -40.48 -16.28
C GLU A 53 1.05 -39.47 -15.69
N PRO A 54 2.38 -39.60 -15.90
CA PRO A 54 3.30 -38.73 -15.21
C PRO A 54 3.53 -37.39 -15.95
N ILE A 55 3.21 -37.28 -17.25
CA ILE A 55 3.15 -35.97 -17.95
C ILE A 55 2.00 -35.13 -17.38
N VAL A 56 0.81 -35.74 -17.27
CA VAL A 56 -0.38 -35.10 -16.71
C VAL A 56 -0.14 -34.71 -15.25
N ARG A 57 0.53 -35.58 -14.47
CA ARG A 57 0.91 -35.29 -13.09
C ARG A 57 1.89 -34.13 -13.00
N THR A 58 2.98 -34.13 -13.77
CA THR A 58 3.96 -33.02 -13.79
C THR A 58 3.29 -31.70 -14.14
N PHE A 59 2.40 -31.68 -15.13
CA PHE A 59 1.64 -30.49 -15.48
C PHE A 59 0.76 -29.99 -14.32
N LEU A 60 0.01 -30.89 -13.67
CA LEU A 60 -0.83 -30.52 -12.53
C LEU A 60 -0.02 -29.97 -11.36
N LEU A 61 1.18 -30.50 -11.12
CA LEU A 61 2.11 -30.02 -10.10
C LEU A 61 2.67 -28.64 -10.45
N LEU A 62 3.00 -28.39 -11.73
CA LEU A 62 3.41 -27.07 -12.21
C LEU A 62 2.29 -26.04 -12.10
N ALA A 63 1.06 -26.42 -12.50
CA ALA A 63 -0.11 -25.57 -12.37
C ALA A 63 -0.39 -25.23 -10.89
N ALA A 64 -0.25 -26.21 -9.99
CA ALA A 64 -0.38 -25.99 -8.56
C ALA A 64 0.73 -25.08 -8.00
N ALA A 65 1.98 -25.22 -8.47
CA ALA A 65 3.09 -24.34 -8.11
C ALA A 65 2.83 -22.89 -8.52
N ILE A 66 2.44 -22.67 -9.78
CA ILE A 66 2.12 -21.35 -10.35
C ILE A 66 0.96 -20.71 -9.57
N HIS A 67 -0.08 -21.48 -9.27
CA HIS A 67 -1.26 -20.96 -8.57
C HIS A 67 -1.02 -20.74 -7.07
N ALA A 68 -0.20 -21.57 -6.41
CA ALA A 68 0.25 -21.33 -5.04
C ALA A 68 1.10 -20.08 -4.92
N ALA A 69 1.94 -19.80 -5.91
CA ALA A 69 2.74 -18.59 -5.94
C ALA A 69 1.87 -17.32 -6.19
N ALA A 70 0.74 -17.49 -6.90
CA ALA A 70 -0.23 -16.45 -7.28
C ALA A 70 -1.14 -15.91 -6.16
N ARG A 71 -1.30 -16.61 -5.02
CA ARG A 71 -2.11 -16.19 -3.87
C ARG A 71 -1.20 -15.76 -2.69
N LEU A 72 -1.47 -14.58 -2.09
CA LEU A 72 -0.71 -13.92 -0.99
C LEU A 72 -0.54 -14.76 0.30
N PRO A 73 0.45 -14.40 1.15
CA PRO A 73 1.54 -15.25 1.64
C PRO A 73 1.08 -16.27 2.70
N ALA A 74 1.96 -17.24 2.98
CA ALA A 74 1.87 -18.05 4.18
C ALA A 74 1.80 -17.16 5.44
N PRO A 75 1.16 -17.61 6.53
CA PRO A 75 1.23 -16.93 7.83
C PRO A 75 2.70 -16.60 8.19
N LEU A 76 2.90 -15.47 8.86
CA LEU A 76 4.20 -14.88 9.25
C LEU A 76 5.09 -15.77 10.14
N GLU A 77 4.66 -16.99 10.48
CA GLU A 77 5.43 -17.91 11.29
C GLU A 77 5.86 -19.12 10.46
N PRO A 78 7.14 -19.52 10.49
CA PRO A 78 7.54 -20.82 9.97
C PRO A 78 6.76 -21.88 10.75
N MET A 79 5.76 -22.48 10.10
CA MET A 79 4.99 -23.54 10.73
C MET A 79 5.90 -24.73 11.04
N PRO A 80 5.71 -25.40 12.19
CA PRO A 80 6.47 -26.58 12.53
C PRO A 80 6.29 -27.64 11.44
N ALA A 81 7.38 -28.34 11.11
CA ALA A 81 7.50 -29.26 9.98
C ALA A 81 6.58 -30.52 10.03
N GLU A 82 5.61 -30.57 10.93
CA GLU A 82 4.82 -31.77 11.26
C GLU A 82 3.31 -31.63 11.05
N ASP A 83 2.81 -30.51 10.53
CA ASP A 83 1.39 -30.41 10.20
C ASP A 83 1.09 -31.11 8.85
N GLU A 84 0.59 -32.35 8.90
CA GLU A 84 0.17 -33.14 7.74
C GLU A 84 -1.00 -32.50 6.95
N GLU A 85 -1.66 -31.49 7.51
CA GLU A 85 -2.75 -30.75 6.85
C GLU A 85 -2.28 -29.41 6.28
N ALA A 86 -1.03 -29.01 6.52
CA ALA A 86 -0.50 -27.74 6.02
C ALA A 86 -0.31 -27.76 4.49
N PRO A 87 -0.78 -26.72 3.78
CA PRO A 87 -0.63 -26.64 2.33
C PRO A 87 0.86 -26.59 1.91
N PHE A 88 1.14 -27.00 0.68
CA PHE A 88 2.47 -26.95 0.07
C PHE A 88 2.85 -25.50 -0.25
N SER A 89 4.12 -25.15 0.00
CA SER A 89 4.71 -23.93 -0.53
C SER A 89 4.93 -24.03 -2.04
N PRO A 90 5.07 -22.91 -2.76
CA PRO A 90 5.38 -22.93 -4.19
C PRO A 90 6.64 -23.75 -4.53
N ALA A 91 7.71 -23.61 -3.75
CA ALA A 91 8.94 -24.38 -3.91
C ALA A 91 8.72 -25.90 -3.73
N ALA A 92 7.85 -26.30 -2.78
CA ALA A 92 7.53 -27.71 -2.58
C ALA A 92 6.77 -28.30 -3.77
N TRP A 93 5.88 -27.54 -4.40
CA TRP A 93 5.21 -27.95 -5.64
C TRP A 93 6.19 -28.10 -6.82
N LEU A 94 7.15 -27.18 -6.98
CA LEU A 94 8.19 -27.27 -8.02
C LEU A 94 9.10 -28.49 -7.83
N LEU A 95 9.45 -28.83 -6.58
CA LEU A 95 10.24 -30.01 -6.27
C LEU A 95 9.48 -31.31 -6.62
N LEU A 96 8.18 -31.36 -6.33
CA LEU A 96 7.34 -32.48 -6.73
C LEU A 96 7.25 -32.60 -8.26
N ALA A 97 7.04 -31.48 -8.97
CA ALA A 97 7.03 -31.47 -10.44
C ALA A 97 8.37 -31.95 -11.02
N SER A 98 9.49 -31.51 -10.46
CA SER A 98 10.84 -31.90 -10.87
C SER A 98 11.12 -33.39 -10.64
N ARG A 99 10.62 -33.94 -9.54
CA ARG A 99 10.72 -35.36 -9.20
C ARG A 99 9.92 -36.23 -10.16
N GLU A 100 8.68 -35.86 -10.46
CA GLU A 100 7.84 -36.56 -11.44
C GLU A 100 8.38 -36.40 -12.86
N ARG A 101 9.00 -35.27 -13.18
CA ARG A 101 9.78 -35.11 -14.42
C ARG A 101 10.95 -36.11 -14.51
N GLY A 102 11.65 -36.37 -13.39
CA GLY A 102 12.78 -37.28 -13.34
C GLY A 102 12.41 -38.76 -13.49
N SER A 103 11.16 -39.14 -13.18
CA SER A 103 10.65 -40.50 -13.33
C SER A 103 10.14 -40.82 -14.75
N LEU A 104 10.11 -39.82 -15.65
CA LEU A 104 9.49 -39.90 -16.97
C LEU A 104 10.41 -40.36 -18.12
N SER A 105 9.89 -41.24 -18.96
CA SER A 105 10.32 -41.40 -20.36
C SER A 105 9.52 -40.43 -21.25
N ILE A 106 9.91 -39.15 -21.22
CA ILE A 106 9.33 -38.09 -22.03
C ILE A 106 10.18 -37.81 -23.26
N ASP A 107 9.50 -37.33 -24.31
CA ASP A 107 10.16 -36.76 -25.48
C ASP A 107 11.11 -35.62 -25.06
N PRO A 108 12.32 -35.52 -25.65
CA PRO A 108 13.27 -34.46 -25.33
C PRO A 108 12.67 -33.05 -25.41
N GLU A 109 11.77 -32.79 -26.36
CA GLU A 109 11.17 -31.47 -26.56
C GLU A 109 10.19 -31.13 -25.42
N ALA A 110 9.36 -32.08 -25.00
CA ALA A 110 8.46 -31.90 -23.86
C ALA A 110 9.24 -31.75 -22.55
N ARG A 111 10.37 -32.46 -22.41
CA ARG A 111 11.28 -32.31 -21.26
C ARG A 111 11.88 -30.92 -21.20
N GLU A 112 12.38 -30.41 -22.33
CA GLU A 112 12.95 -29.07 -22.43
C GLU A 112 11.92 -27.99 -22.11
N ALA A 113 10.69 -28.13 -22.62
CA ALA A 113 9.59 -27.21 -22.30
C ALA A 113 9.23 -27.23 -20.80
N ILE A 114 9.18 -28.40 -20.17
CA ILE A 114 8.95 -28.54 -18.73
C ILE A 114 10.09 -27.89 -17.93
N ASP A 115 11.35 -28.13 -18.32
CA ASP A 115 12.52 -27.55 -17.66
C ASP A 115 12.51 -26.02 -17.77
N ALA A 116 12.16 -25.46 -18.94
CA ALA A 116 12.01 -24.03 -19.13
C ALA A 116 10.92 -23.42 -18.24
N VAL A 117 9.80 -24.09 -18.05
CA VAL A 117 8.74 -23.63 -17.14
C VAL A 117 9.19 -23.70 -15.67
N ILE A 118 9.86 -24.77 -15.25
CA ILE A 118 10.40 -24.89 -13.88
C ILE A 118 11.38 -23.76 -13.58
N VAL A 119 12.32 -23.50 -14.49
CA VAL A 119 13.32 -22.43 -14.36
C VAL A 119 12.64 -21.07 -14.29
N ALA A 120 11.70 -20.77 -15.20
CA ALA A 120 11.02 -19.48 -15.23
C ALA A 120 10.20 -19.21 -13.95
N VAL A 121 9.58 -20.25 -13.35
CA VAL A 121 8.90 -20.10 -12.06
C VAL A 121 9.91 -19.93 -10.92
N GLY A 122 11.04 -20.64 -10.95
CA GLY A 122 12.13 -20.51 -9.98
C GLY A 122 12.76 -19.12 -9.95
N ASP A 123 13.19 -18.62 -11.11
CA ASP A 123 13.80 -17.28 -11.25
C ASP A 123 12.83 -16.19 -10.76
N ALA A 124 11.54 -16.33 -11.07
CA ALA A 124 10.52 -15.41 -10.58
C ALA A 124 10.38 -15.44 -9.05
N LEU A 125 10.54 -16.60 -8.38
CA LEU A 125 10.54 -16.66 -6.92
C LEU A 125 11.80 -16.01 -6.32
N ASP A 126 12.96 -16.20 -6.95
CA ASP A 126 14.25 -15.68 -6.48
C ASP A 126 14.36 -14.15 -6.61
N GLU A 127 13.88 -13.58 -7.72
CA GLU A 127 13.82 -12.11 -7.91
C GLU A 127 12.89 -11.42 -6.90
N LEU A 128 11.89 -12.16 -6.41
CA LEU A 128 10.84 -11.66 -5.54
C LEU A 128 11.22 -11.81 -4.03
N GLY A 129 12.01 -12.80 -3.65
CA GLY A 129 12.50 -13.03 -2.28
C GLY A 129 11.46 -13.62 -1.32
N GLU A 130 11.84 -13.85 -0.04
CA GLU A 130 11.02 -14.58 0.97
C GLU A 130 9.64 -14.00 1.25
N ALA A 131 9.38 -12.74 0.87
CA ALA A 131 8.15 -12.01 1.19
C ALA A 131 7.17 -11.86 0.01
N ALA A 132 7.48 -12.36 -1.18
CA ALA A 132 6.77 -11.93 -2.37
C ALA A 132 6.08 -13.08 -3.12
N THR A 133 4.77 -12.92 -3.24
CA THR A 133 3.96 -13.61 -4.24
C THR A 133 4.48 -13.34 -5.63
N ILE A 134 4.63 -14.39 -6.44
CA ILE A 134 4.44 -14.25 -7.88
C ILE A 134 3.05 -13.66 -8.02
N PRO A 135 2.87 -12.43 -8.51
CA PRO A 135 1.53 -11.89 -8.55
C PRO A 135 0.67 -12.84 -9.42
N ALA A 136 -0.62 -13.06 -9.12
CA ALA A 136 -1.56 -13.77 -10.03
C ALA A 136 -1.56 -13.19 -11.47
N SER A 137 -0.95 -12.01 -11.54
CA SER A 137 -0.50 -11.20 -12.64
C SER A 137 0.70 -11.76 -13.45
N SER A 138 1.26 -12.92 -13.11
CA SER A 138 2.46 -13.42 -13.76
C SER A 138 2.12 -14.01 -15.12
N PRO A 139 2.88 -13.66 -16.17
CA PRO A 139 2.71 -14.28 -17.49
C PRO A 139 2.96 -15.78 -17.42
N LEU A 140 3.56 -16.32 -16.35
CA LEU A 140 3.92 -17.73 -16.21
C LEU A 140 2.77 -18.72 -16.45
N ALA A 141 1.51 -18.37 -16.12
CA ALA A 141 0.36 -19.23 -16.42
C ALA A 141 0.05 -19.29 -17.93
N THR A 142 0.10 -18.14 -18.61
CA THR A 142 -0.14 -18.02 -20.05
C THR A 142 1.08 -18.54 -20.85
N TYR A 143 2.27 -18.16 -20.41
CA TYR A 143 3.58 -18.53 -20.93
C TYR A 143 3.84 -20.04 -20.81
N GLY A 144 3.55 -20.64 -19.64
CA GLY A 144 3.73 -22.07 -19.43
C GLY A 144 2.88 -22.91 -20.38
N LEU A 145 1.61 -22.54 -20.57
CA LEU A 145 0.75 -23.21 -21.56
C LEU A 145 1.22 -22.96 -23.01
N SER A 146 1.66 -21.73 -23.33
CA SER A 146 2.17 -21.37 -24.65
C SER A 146 3.41 -22.16 -25.09
N LEU A 147 4.23 -22.63 -24.15
CA LEU A 147 5.41 -23.46 -24.41
C LEU A 147 5.10 -24.97 -24.34
N LEU A 148 4.30 -25.38 -23.35
CA LEU A 148 4.02 -26.80 -23.11
C LEU A 148 3.10 -27.38 -24.18
N LEU A 149 2.07 -26.65 -24.62
CA LEU A 149 1.09 -27.20 -25.56
C LEU A 149 1.70 -27.49 -26.94
N PRO A 150 2.49 -26.59 -27.58
CA PRO A 150 3.13 -26.90 -28.86
C PRO A 150 4.11 -28.07 -28.78
N ALA A 151 4.91 -28.14 -27.72
CA ALA A 151 5.83 -29.24 -27.48
C ALA A 151 5.10 -30.58 -27.29
N LEU A 152 4.00 -30.60 -26.53
CA LEU A 152 3.20 -31.82 -26.29
C LEU A 152 2.50 -32.34 -27.55
N VAL A 153 2.19 -31.45 -28.50
CA VAL A 153 1.61 -31.82 -29.80
C VAL A 153 2.70 -32.18 -30.84
N GLY A 154 3.98 -32.07 -30.46
CA GLY A 154 5.14 -32.36 -31.33
C GLY A 154 5.35 -31.32 -32.43
N ARG A 155 4.99 -30.05 -32.15
CA ARG A 155 5.12 -28.90 -33.05
C ARG A 155 5.61 -27.67 -32.26
N PRO A 156 6.78 -27.74 -31.60
CA PRO A 156 7.26 -26.67 -30.72
C PRO A 156 7.42 -25.31 -31.44
N ASP A 157 7.72 -25.33 -32.74
CA ASP A 157 7.95 -24.13 -33.56
C ASP A 157 6.68 -23.60 -34.26
N ASP A 158 5.48 -24.11 -33.96
CA ASP A 158 4.25 -23.65 -34.60
C ASP A 158 3.68 -22.37 -33.93
N PRO A 159 3.74 -21.22 -34.61
CA PRO A 159 3.28 -19.96 -34.04
C PRO A 159 1.75 -19.88 -33.89
N GLY A 160 0.98 -20.62 -34.69
CA GLY A 160 -0.48 -20.70 -34.55
C GLY A 160 -0.88 -21.49 -33.32
N LEU A 161 -0.18 -22.60 -33.06
CA LEU A 161 -0.41 -23.43 -31.89
C LEU A 161 0.03 -22.74 -30.59
N ALA A 162 1.14 -22.00 -30.63
CA ALA A 162 1.58 -21.18 -29.50
C ALA A 162 0.56 -20.07 -29.17
N ARG A 163 -0.01 -19.40 -30.18
CA ARG A 163 -1.09 -18.41 -29.97
C ARG A 163 -2.36 -19.03 -29.40
N ALA A 164 -2.78 -20.18 -29.91
CA ALA A 164 -3.94 -20.88 -29.37
C ALA A 164 -3.73 -21.34 -27.92
N ALA A 165 -2.53 -21.80 -27.59
CA ALA A 165 -2.16 -22.15 -26.23
C ALA A 165 -2.17 -20.94 -25.27
N ASP A 166 -1.69 -19.79 -25.74
CA ASP A 166 -1.76 -18.52 -25.02
C ASP A 166 -3.22 -18.07 -24.79
N ALA A 167 -4.05 -18.14 -25.83
CA ALA A 167 -5.48 -17.85 -25.76
C ALA A 167 -6.23 -18.76 -24.78
N LEU A 168 -5.91 -20.07 -24.77
CA LEU A 168 -6.46 -21.02 -23.80
C LEU A 168 -6.03 -20.68 -22.37
N GLY A 169 -4.76 -20.32 -22.16
CA GLY A 169 -4.26 -19.85 -20.88
C GLY A 169 -4.98 -18.59 -20.39
N CYS A 170 -5.24 -17.65 -21.30
CA CYS A 170 -6.02 -16.45 -21.02
C CYS A 170 -7.47 -16.76 -20.62
N LEU A 171 -8.14 -17.68 -21.31
CA LEU A 171 -9.50 -18.12 -21.00
C LEU A 171 -9.59 -18.73 -19.60
N VAL A 172 -8.72 -19.70 -19.29
CA VAL A 172 -8.69 -20.37 -17.98
C VAL A 172 -8.44 -19.35 -16.88
N ARG A 173 -7.48 -18.46 -17.08
CA ARG A 173 -7.15 -17.42 -16.11
C ARG A 173 -8.31 -16.45 -15.89
N LEU A 174 -8.98 -15.99 -16.95
CA LEU A 174 -10.11 -15.09 -16.82
C LEU A 174 -11.28 -15.76 -16.08
N ALA A 175 -11.52 -17.06 -16.31
CA ALA A 175 -12.53 -17.82 -15.58
C ALA A 175 -12.21 -17.90 -14.08
N LEU A 176 -10.93 -18.07 -13.72
CA LEU A 176 -10.47 -18.06 -12.34
C LEU A 176 -10.59 -16.66 -11.70
N GLU A 177 -10.20 -15.60 -12.40
CA GLU A 177 -10.37 -14.22 -11.95
C GLU A 177 -11.87 -13.93 -11.72
N ALA A 178 -12.74 -14.17 -12.71
CA ALA A 178 -14.18 -13.94 -12.61
C ALA A 178 -14.83 -14.74 -11.46
N ARG A 179 -14.37 -15.96 -11.22
CA ARG A 179 -14.82 -16.79 -10.09
C ARG A 179 -14.35 -16.23 -8.76
N ALA A 180 -13.09 -15.82 -8.63
CA ALA A 180 -12.58 -15.25 -7.38
C ALA A 180 -13.38 -14.01 -6.96
N PHE A 181 -13.85 -13.22 -7.93
CA PHE A 181 -14.70 -12.06 -7.69
C PHE A 181 -16.15 -12.39 -7.35
N SER A 182 -16.67 -13.52 -7.83
CA SER A 182 -18.07 -13.92 -7.62
C SER A 182 -18.29 -14.91 -6.46
N GLY A 183 -17.27 -15.66 -6.04
CA GLY A 183 -17.39 -16.72 -5.04
C GLY A 183 -17.14 -16.25 -3.61
N VAL A 184 -18.03 -16.59 -2.67
CA VAL A 184 -17.94 -16.26 -1.22
C VAL A 184 -16.65 -16.81 -0.60
N GLY A 185 -15.89 -15.96 0.12
CA GLY A 185 -14.76 -16.40 0.96
C GLY A 185 -13.36 -16.38 0.35
N ALA A 186 -13.18 -16.18 -0.96
CA ALA A 186 -11.83 -16.09 -1.57
C ALA A 186 -11.20 -14.70 -1.40
N SER A 187 -9.93 -14.58 -0.97
CA SER A 187 -9.19 -13.32 -1.16
C SER A 187 -9.07 -13.06 -2.66
N ALA A 188 -9.55 -11.91 -3.12
CA ALA A 188 -9.54 -11.59 -4.55
C ALA A 188 -8.14 -11.05 -4.92
N PRO A 189 -7.35 -11.76 -5.73
CA PRO A 189 -6.08 -11.22 -6.22
C PRO A 189 -6.35 -10.00 -7.11
N ARG A 190 -5.34 -9.11 -7.27
CA ARG A 190 -5.46 -7.99 -8.22
C ARG A 190 -5.69 -8.55 -9.64
N PRO A 191 -6.82 -8.25 -10.29
CA PRO A 191 -7.12 -8.76 -11.63
C PRO A 191 -6.20 -8.10 -12.66
N GLN A 192 -5.64 -8.88 -13.59
CA GLN A 192 -5.04 -8.27 -14.78
C GLN A 192 -5.87 -8.46 -16.02
N LEU A 193 -6.39 -9.67 -16.29
CA LEU A 193 -7.14 -9.87 -17.53
C LEU A 193 -8.47 -9.15 -17.41
N LEU A 194 -9.18 -9.34 -16.31
CA LEU A 194 -10.36 -8.54 -16.01
C LEU A 194 -10.01 -7.05 -15.92
N GLY A 195 -8.83 -6.70 -15.39
CA GLY A 195 -8.37 -5.31 -15.30
C GLY A 195 -8.07 -4.65 -16.65
N THR A 196 -7.43 -5.38 -17.56
CA THR A 196 -7.13 -4.94 -18.93
C THR A 196 -8.42 -4.81 -19.72
N ILE A 197 -9.32 -5.78 -19.57
CA ILE A 197 -10.63 -5.78 -20.21
C ILE A 197 -11.49 -4.62 -19.69
N ALA A 198 -11.52 -4.39 -18.37
CA ALA A 198 -12.23 -3.28 -17.75
C ALA A 198 -11.68 -1.92 -18.20
N ARG A 199 -10.35 -1.74 -18.21
CA ARG A 199 -9.72 -0.51 -18.74
C ARG A 199 -10.02 -0.30 -20.21
N GLY A 200 -9.97 -1.36 -21.02
CA GLY A 200 -10.38 -1.33 -22.43
C GLY A 200 -11.86 -1.00 -22.64
N ALA A 201 -12.71 -1.26 -21.63
CA ALA A 201 -14.11 -0.85 -21.59
C ALA A 201 -14.33 0.55 -20.98
N GLY A 202 -13.25 1.25 -20.58
CA GLY A 202 -13.33 2.55 -19.92
C GLY A 202 -13.77 2.51 -18.45
N LEU A 203 -13.67 1.34 -17.80
CA LEU A 203 -14.11 1.08 -16.42
C LEU A 203 -12.94 0.84 -15.45
N GLY A 204 -11.77 1.40 -15.74
CA GLY A 204 -10.56 1.21 -14.94
C GLY A 204 -10.71 1.75 -13.52
N ARG A 205 -11.26 2.96 -13.39
CA ARG A 205 -11.46 3.62 -12.09
C ARG A 205 -12.46 2.85 -11.22
N GLU A 206 -13.56 2.39 -11.81
CA GLU A 206 -14.59 1.62 -11.13
C GLU A 206 -14.04 0.28 -10.61
N LEU A 207 -13.11 -0.34 -11.36
CA LEU A 207 -12.42 -1.53 -10.91
C LEU A 207 -11.51 -1.25 -9.71
N ASP A 208 -10.67 -0.23 -9.79
CA ASP A 208 -9.74 0.08 -8.70
C ASP A 208 -10.52 0.44 -7.41
N LEU A 209 -11.64 1.16 -7.53
CA LEU A 209 -12.60 1.38 -6.45
C LEU A 209 -13.21 0.08 -5.91
N ALA A 210 -13.71 -0.79 -6.79
CA ALA A 210 -14.32 -2.05 -6.38
C ALA A 210 -13.34 -2.98 -5.65
N LEU A 211 -12.07 -2.98 -6.07
CA LEU A 211 -11.01 -3.73 -5.40
C LEU A 211 -10.69 -3.16 -4.03
N ALA A 212 -10.61 -1.83 -3.89
CA ALA A 212 -10.44 -1.19 -2.59
C ALA A 212 -11.60 -1.53 -1.63
N HIS A 213 -12.84 -1.58 -2.11
CA HIS A 213 -14.00 -2.06 -1.31
C HIS A 213 -13.91 -3.54 -0.93
N ALA A 214 -13.49 -4.39 -1.85
CA ALA A 214 -13.35 -5.83 -1.59
C ALA A 214 -12.22 -6.16 -0.60
N ALA A 215 -11.26 -5.25 -0.41
CA ALA A 215 -10.12 -5.41 0.49
C ALA A 215 -10.30 -4.75 1.88
N LYS A 216 -11.48 -4.16 2.14
CA LYS A 216 -11.83 -3.61 3.46
C LYS A 216 -11.76 -4.71 4.55
N PRO A 217 -11.52 -4.36 5.83
CA PRO A 217 -11.54 -5.33 6.94
C PRO A 217 -12.82 -6.18 7.01
N ALA A 218 -13.95 -5.55 6.69
CA ALA A 218 -15.21 -6.19 6.35
C ALA A 218 -15.39 -6.07 4.83
N PRO A 219 -15.01 -7.08 4.04
CA PRO A 219 -15.03 -7.00 2.58
C PRO A 219 -16.41 -6.64 2.03
N ASP A 220 -16.49 -5.52 1.31
CA ASP A 220 -17.68 -5.14 0.54
C ASP A 220 -17.48 -5.51 -0.93
N ARG A 221 -18.08 -6.63 -1.33
CA ARG A 221 -17.97 -7.14 -2.71
C ARG A 221 -19.04 -6.61 -3.63
N LEU A 222 -20.00 -5.85 -3.11
CA LEU A 222 -21.11 -5.38 -3.91
C LEU A 222 -20.63 -4.50 -5.08
N PRO A 223 -19.70 -3.54 -4.91
CA PRO A 223 -19.17 -2.75 -6.02
C PRO A 223 -18.54 -3.60 -7.13
N LEU A 224 -17.85 -4.68 -6.74
CA LEU A 224 -17.19 -5.58 -7.66
C LEU A 224 -18.18 -6.46 -8.44
N LEU A 225 -19.18 -7.03 -7.76
CA LEU A 225 -20.26 -7.76 -8.42
C LEU A 225 -21.04 -6.86 -9.38
N ARG A 226 -21.25 -5.59 -9.01
CA ARG A 226 -21.89 -4.58 -9.87
C ARG A 226 -21.06 -4.29 -11.11
N LEU A 227 -19.76 -4.12 -10.94
CA LEU A 227 -18.84 -3.91 -12.05
C LEU A 227 -18.85 -5.09 -13.02
N VAL A 228 -18.74 -6.33 -12.52
CA VAL A 228 -18.80 -7.53 -13.35
C VAL A 228 -20.16 -7.65 -14.06
N GLY A 229 -21.24 -7.23 -13.39
CA GLY A 229 -22.58 -7.15 -13.97
C GLY A 229 -22.81 -5.96 -14.91
N ASP A 230 -21.84 -5.04 -15.07
CA ASP A 230 -21.98 -3.88 -15.94
C ASP A 230 -22.12 -4.32 -17.41
N PRO A 231 -23.09 -3.78 -18.18
CA PRO A 231 -23.31 -4.20 -19.56
C PRO A 231 -22.09 -4.00 -20.47
N LYS A 232 -21.30 -2.94 -20.29
CA LYS A 232 -20.11 -2.67 -21.10
C LYS A 232 -19.02 -3.69 -20.79
N LEU A 233 -18.77 -3.94 -19.51
CA LEU A 233 -17.77 -4.94 -19.10
C LEU A 233 -18.18 -6.34 -19.54
N SER A 234 -19.43 -6.72 -19.28
CA SER A 234 -20.00 -8.00 -19.70
C SER A 234 -19.85 -8.22 -21.22
N ALA A 235 -20.24 -7.24 -22.04
CA ALA A 235 -20.12 -7.36 -23.50
C ALA A 235 -18.66 -7.48 -23.96
N ARG A 236 -17.73 -6.75 -23.31
CA ARG A 236 -16.31 -6.84 -23.64
C ARG A 236 -15.71 -8.18 -23.21
N LEU A 237 -16.11 -8.71 -22.05
CA LEU A 237 -15.72 -10.04 -21.57
C LEU A 237 -16.20 -11.11 -22.54
N ASP A 238 -17.48 -11.09 -22.91
CA ASP A 238 -18.08 -12.05 -23.85
C ASP A 238 -17.36 -12.02 -25.21
N ALA A 239 -17.09 -10.82 -25.76
CA ALA A 239 -16.36 -10.67 -27.01
C ALA A 239 -14.90 -11.14 -26.93
N THR A 240 -14.21 -10.85 -25.83
CA THR A 240 -12.81 -11.29 -25.61
C THR A 240 -12.74 -12.81 -25.49
N CYS A 241 -13.65 -13.42 -24.71
CA CYS A 241 -13.73 -14.88 -24.60
C CYS A 241 -14.05 -15.54 -25.93
N ALA A 242 -15.00 -14.99 -26.71
CA ALA A 242 -15.33 -15.52 -28.03
C ALA A 242 -14.14 -15.47 -29.01
N GLY A 243 -13.36 -14.38 -28.97
CA GLY A 243 -12.13 -14.24 -29.75
C GLY A 243 -11.11 -15.34 -29.41
N TRP A 244 -10.78 -15.49 -28.12
CA TRP A 244 -9.86 -16.54 -27.67
C TRP A 244 -10.38 -17.95 -27.96
N ALA A 245 -11.68 -18.20 -27.80
CA ALA A 245 -12.28 -19.49 -28.12
C ALA A 245 -12.15 -19.83 -29.62
N SER A 246 -12.36 -18.85 -30.50
CA SER A 246 -12.16 -19.01 -31.95
C SER A 246 -10.72 -19.37 -32.28
N GLU A 247 -9.75 -18.65 -31.71
CA GLU A 247 -8.32 -18.93 -31.91
C GLU A 247 -7.94 -20.35 -31.48
N VAL A 248 -8.48 -20.82 -30.35
CA VAL A 248 -8.25 -22.18 -29.87
C VAL A 248 -8.88 -23.22 -30.81
N HIS A 249 -10.14 -23.02 -31.24
CA HIS A 249 -10.82 -23.96 -32.13
C HIS A 249 -10.22 -24.06 -33.53
N GLU A 250 -9.64 -22.97 -34.05
CA GLU A 250 -8.99 -22.96 -35.37
C GLU A 250 -7.67 -23.76 -35.38
N ALA A 251 -6.92 -23.73 -34.26
CA ALA A 251 -5.62 -24.39 -34.17
C ALA A 251 -5.67 -25.82 -33.62
N LEU A 252 -6.67 -26.13 -32.79
CA LEU A 252 -6.82 -27.41 -32.09
C LEU A 252 -8.14 -28.06 -32.51
N ASP A 253 -8.07 -29.12 -33.31
CA ASP A 253 -9.23 -29.95 -33.65
C ASP A 253 -9.45 -31.03 -32.59
N GLY A 254 -10.72 -31.32 -32.26
CA GLY A 254 -11.11 -32.32 -31.26
C GLY A 254 -12.33 -31.93 -30.43
N GLU A 255 -13.20 -32.91 -30.17
CA GLU A 255 -14.43 -32.74 -29.37
C GLU A 255 -14.13 -32.29 -27.93
N ASP A 256 -13.06 -32.79 -27.33
CA ASP A 256 -12.63 -32.46 -25.97
C ASP A 256 -12.10 -31.03 -25.81
N THR A 257 -11.38 -30.53 -26.82
CA THR A 257 -10.96 -29.12 -26.85
C THR A 257 -12.19 -28.23 -26.93
N ARG A 258 -13.18 -28.63 -27.75
CA ARG A 258 -14.45 -27.92 -27.84
C ARG A 258 -15.16 -27.89 -26.50
N GLU A 259 -15.25 -29.02 -25.83
CA GLU A 259 -15.87 -29.14 -24.50
C GLU A 259 -15.15 -28.27 -23.45
N LEU A 260 -13.81 -28.27 -23.39
CA LEU A 260 -13.07 -27.47 -22.42
C LEU A 260 -13.25 -25.96 -22.65
N VAL A 261 -13.12 -25.52 -23.91
CA VAL A 261 -13.28 -24.10 -24.29
C VAL A 261 -14.71 -23.65 -24.03
N GLU A 262 -15.71 -24.47 -24.38
CA GLU A 262 -17.11 -24.20 -24.12
C GLU A 262 -17.40 -24.15 -22.61
N ALA A 263 -16.87 -25.09 -21.83
CA ALA A 263 -17.01 -25.12 -20.38
C ALA A 263 -16.38 -23.87 -19.73
N THR A 264 -15.17 -23.48 -20.14
CA THR A 264 -14.45 -22.31 -19.60
C THR A 264 -15.15 -21.01 -19.98
N THR A 265 -15.60 -20.90 -21.22
CA THR A 265 -16.38 -19.75 -21.72
C THR A 265 -17.74 -19.66 -21.01
N THR A 266 -18.41 -20.80 -20.82
CA THR A 266 -19.67 -20.90 -20.09
C THR A 266 -19.50 -20.52 -18.63
N GLN A 267 -18.41 -20.93 -17.98
CA GLN A 267 -18.11 -20.57 -16.59
C GLN A 267 -17.95 -19.05 -16.44
N THR A 268 -17.15 -18.41 -17.29
CA THR A 268 -16.98 -16.95 -17.31
C THR A 268 -18.33 -16.25 -17.57
N SER A 269 -19.08 -16.73 -18.57
CA SER A 269 -20.42 -16.22 -18.90
C SER A 269 -21.43 -16.40 -17.76
N ARG A 270 -21.34 -17.49 -17.00
CA ARG A 270 -22.22 -17.75 -15.86
C ARG A 270 -21.91 -16.79 -14.72
N ALA A 271 -20.62 -16.54 -14.45
CA ALA A 271 -20.18 -15.56 -13.45
C ALA A 271 -20.63 -14.13 -13.81
N THR A 272 -20.54 -13.73 -15.08
CA THR A 272 -21.03 -12.41 -15.52
C THR A 272 -22.56 -12.33 -15.45
N ARG A 273 -23.29 -13.35 -15.92
CA ARG A 273 -24.75 -13.37 -15.88
C ARG A 273 -25.31 -13.38 -14.46
N SER A 274 -24.70 -14.12 -13.53
CA SER A 274 -25.12 -14.08 -12.12
C SER A 274 -24.86 -12.70 -11.50
N ALA A 275 -23.78 -12.04 -11.90
CA ALA A 275 -23.44 -10.69 -11.49
C ALA A 275 -24.40 -9.60 -12.04
N ARG A 276 -25.07 -9.84 -13.19
CA ARG A 276 -26.01 -8.86 -13.79
C ARG A 276 -27.13 -8.42 -12.86
N LEU A 277 -27.61 -9.31 -11.98
CA LEU A 277 -28.63 -8.95 -10.99
C LEU A 277 -28.13 -7.89 -10.02
N PHE A 278 -26.83 -7.91 -9.70
CA PHE A 278 -26.21 -6.91 -8.85
C PHE A 278 -26.07 -5.57 -9.55
N GLY A 279 -25.97 -5.52 -10.89
CA GLY A 279 -26.00 -4.27 -11.66
C GLY A 279 -27.20 -3.37 -11.34
N PHE A 280 -28.32 -3.94 -10.86
CA PHE A 280 -29.52 -3.20 -10.46
C PHE A 280 -29.56 -2.79 -8.99
N THR A 281 -28.61 -3.23 -8.16
CA THR A 281 -28.58 -2.82 -6.74
C THR A 281 -28.37 -1.30 -6.63
N PRO A 282 -29.05 -0.64 -5.66
CA PRO A 282 -28.89 0.79 -5.44
C PRO A 282 -27.41 1.17 -5.32
N ARG A 283 -27.05 2.32 -5.90
CA ARG A 283 -25.71 2.87 -5.68
C ARG A 283 -25.60 3.25 -4.20
N GLY A 284 -24.51 2.81 -3.58
CA GLY A 284 -24.08 3.41 -2.32
C GLY A 284 -23.72 4.89 -2.51
N PRO A 285 -23.28 5.57 -1.44
CA PRO A 285 -22.75 6.91 -1.56
C PRO A 285 -21.64 6.96 -2.61
N THR A 286 -21.57 8.08 -3.33
CA THR A 286 -20.45 8.38 -4.21
C THR A 286 -19.14 8.51 -3.41
N PRO A 287 -17.97 8.26 -4.03
CA PRO A 287 -16.69 8.48 -3.35
C PRO A 287 -16.55 9.90 -2.77
N GLU A 288 -17.12 10.90 -3.44
CA GLU A 288 -17.18 12.29 -2.98
C GLU A 288 -18.04 12.44 -1.72
N GLU A 289 -19.21 11.81 -1.65
CA GLU A 289 -20.06 11.80 -0.46
C GLU A 289 -19.42 11.01 0.70
N GLU A 290 -18.72 9.91 0.41
CA GLU A 290 -17.95 9.17 1.42
C GLU A 290 -16.81 10.02 1.99
N LEU A 291 -16.09 10.75 1.14
CA LEU A 291 -15.04 11.69 1.56
C LEU A 291 -15.60 12.78 2.47
N ASP A 292 -16.68 13.45 2.06
CA ASP A 292 -17.31 14.53 2.84
C ASP A 292 -17.83 14.00 4.19
N ARG A 293 -18.43 12.79 4.21
CA ARG A 293 -18.83 12.13 5.46
C ARG A 293 -17.63 11.80 6.36
N ALA A 294 -16.53 11.32 5.80
CA ALA A 294 -15.35 10.94 6.58
C ALA A 294 -14.63 12.15 7.19
N ILE A 295 -14.58 13.27 6.47
CA ILE A 295 -14.13 14.57 6.98
C ILE A 295 -14.95 14.97 8.21
N GLU A 296 -16.28 14.93 8.07
CA GLU A 296 -17.18 15.34 9.16
C GLU A 296 -17.06 14.44 10.39
N LEU A 297 -16.99 13.12 10.20
CA LEU A 297 -16.78 12.18 11.31
C LEU A 297 -15.43 12.39 12.00
N ALA A 298 -14.35 12.58 11.25
CA ALA A 298 -13.02 12.82 11.83
C ALA A 298 -12.97 14.15 12.60
N ARG A 299 -13.61 15.20 12.07
CA ARG A 299 -13.79 16.49 12.77
C ARG A 299 -14.53 16.29 14.09
N GLN A 300 -15.67 15.60 14.08
CA GLN A 300 -16.46 15.33 15.28
C GLN A 300 -15.67 14.48 16.30
N GLY A 301 -14.98 13.43 15.86
CA GLY A 301 -14.17 12.56 16.72
C GLY A 301 -13.03 13.31 17.41
N LEU A 302 -12.32 14.17 16.69
CA LEU A 302 -11.27 15.02 17.27
C LEU A 302 -11.84 16.11 18.20
N ALA A 303 -13.01 16.67 17.86
CA ALA A 303 -13.66 17.69 18.68
C ALA A 303 -14.30 17.14 19.98
N ALA A 304 -14.57 15.83 20.04
CA ALA A 304 -15.18 15.16 21.19
C ALA A 304 -14.30 15.19 22.46
N ASP A 305 -12.98 15.26 22.30
CA ASP A 305 -12.03 15.52 23.39
C ASP A 305 -11.38 16.91 23.21
N PRO A 306 -11.89 17.97 23.88
CA PRO A 306 -11.38 19.32 23.72
C PRO A 306 -9.90 19.49 24.09
N GLU A 307 -9.40 18.63 24.98
CA GLU A 307 -8.02 18.63 25.46
C GLU A 307 -7.12 17.67 24.67
N LEU A 308 -7.70 16.82 23.82
CA LEU A 308 -7.02 15.78 23.04
C LEU A 308 -6.08 14.93 23.93
N ARG A 309 -6.56 14.52 25.11
CA ARG A 309 -5.78 13.82 26.15
C ARG A 309 -5.19 12.51 25.66
N GLU A 310 -5.88 11.83 24.75
CA GLU A 310 -5.37 10.60 24.14
C GLU A 310 -4.05 10.82 23.37
N SER A 311 -3.84 12.03 22.84
CA SER A 311 -2.62 12.38 22.10
C SER A 311 -1.43 12.66 23.03
N TRP A 312 -1.68 12.99 24.31
CA TRP A 312 -0.63 13.39 25.24
C TRP A 312 0.41 12.28 25.40
N GLU A 313 1.67 12.68 25.40
CA GLU A 313 2.76 11.77 25.72
C GLU A 313 3.15 11.92 27.18
N PHE A 314 3.24 10.79 27.88
CA PHE A 314 3.68 10.71 29.26
C PHE A 314 4.98 9.93 29.34
N GLN A 315 6.02 10.54 29.91
CA GLN A 315 7.28 9.86 30.22
C GLN A 315 7.53 9.79 31.72
N ARG A 316 8.10 8.68 32.16
CA ARG A 316 8.61 8.49 33.52
C ARG A 316 10.03 7.94 33.41
N TRP A 317 11.01 8.77 33.72
CA TRP A 317 12.40 8.35 33.80
C TRP A 317 12.73 8.06 35.26
N GLY A 318 13.00 6.78 35.56
CA GLY A 318 13.35 6.31 36.91
C GLY A 318 12.34 5.33 37.52
N GLY A 319 12.14 5.43 38.84
CA GLY A 319 11.30 4.55 39.64
C GLY A 319 9.78 4.81 39.47
N PRO A 320 8.92 3.93 40.00
CA PRO A 320 7.46 4.03 39.84
C PRO A 320 6.83 5.30 40.45
N PHE A 321 7.55 5.97 41.36
CA PHE A 321 7.09 7.18 42.06
C PHE A 321 7.66 8.49 41.51
N ASP A 322 8.48 8.43 40.46
CA ASP A 322 9.06 9.65 39.89
C ASP A 322 8.04 10.50 39.15
N LYS A 323 8.31 11.81 39.10
CA LYS A 323 7.46 12.80 38.43
C LYS A 323 7.26 12.41 36.97
N ALA A 324 6.01 12.36 36.52
CA ALA A 324 5.70 12.20 35.11
C ALA A 324 5.98 13.51 34.36
N TYR A 325 6.67 13.38 33.23
CA TYR A 325 6.86 14.45 32.27
C TYR A 325 5.81 14.33 31.17
N VAL A 326 5.22 15.45 30.78
CA VAL A 326 4.13 15.47 29.81
C VAL A 326 4.55 16.32 28.62
N ALA A 327 4.47 15.77 27.41
CA ALA A 327 4.57 16.54 26.18
C ALA A 327 3.16 16.71 25.59
N ARG A 328 2.75 17.96 25.40
CA ARG A 328 1.41 18.33 24.91
C ARG A 328 1.46 19.13 23.62
N LEU A 329 2.40 20.08 23.49
CA LEU A 329 2.44 21.01 22.37
C LEU A 329 2.45 20.28 21.03
N PHE A 330 3.45 19.42 20.81
CA PHE A 330 3.56 18.65 19.58
C PHE A 330 2.31 17.79 19.27
N PRO A 331 1.95 16.79 20.10
CA PRO A 331 0.88 15.85 19.74
C PRO A 331 -0.50 16.52 19.64
N VAL A 332 -0.81 17.48 20.52
CA VAL A 332 -2.08 18.22 20.47
C VAL A 332 -2.08 19.16 19.28
N GLY A 333 -0.97 19.85 19.00
CA GLY A 333 -0.87 20.80 17.91
C GLY A 333 -1.05 20.17 16.53
N ILE A 334 -0.50 18.97 16.32
CA ILE A 334 -0.73 18.20 15.09
C ILE A 334 -2.22 17.91 14.87
N CYS A 335 -2.99 17.73 15.95
CA CYS A 335 -4.44 17.53 15.88
C CYS A 335 -5.23 18.82 15.63
N LEU A 336 -4.75 19.96 16.15
CA LEU A 336 -5.42 21.25 15.99
C LEU A 336 -5.27 21.84 14.57
N LEU A 337 -4.16 21.60 13.88
CA LEU A 337 -3.94 22.09 12.51
C LEU A 337 -5.06 21.73 11.52
N PRO A 338 -5.44 20.44 11.35
CA PRO A 338 -6.52 20.08 10.44
C PRO A 338 -7.90 20.55 10.91
N LEU A 339 -8.13 20.68 12.22
CA LEU A 339 -9.37 21.26 12.75
C LEU A 339 -9.53 22.73 12.29
N ALA A 340 -8.47 23.53 12.38
CA ALA A 340 -8.50 24.87 11.77
C ALA A 340 -8.69 24.82 10.25
N GLY A 341 -8.12 23.82 9.58
CA GLY A 341 -8.29 23.59 8.14
C GLY A 341 -9.75 23.38 7.71
N VAL A 342 -10.59 22.83 8.60
CA VAL A 342 -12.05 22.68 8.39
C VAL A 342 -12.89 23.82 8.98
N GLY A 343 -12.24 24.90 9.44
CA GLY A 343 -12.92 26.10 9.93
C GLY A 343 -13.31 26.08 11.40
N GLU A 344 -12.82 25.13 12.20
CA GLU A 344 -12.99 25.18 13.67
C GLU A 344 -12.20 26.35 14.25
N ASP A 345 -12.80 27.08 15.20
CA ASP A 345 -12.06 28.08 15.97
C ASP A 345 -11.18 27.38 17.02
N ILE A 346 -9.90 27.24 16.68
CA ILE A 346 -8.89 26.68 17.56
C ILE A 346 -8.22 27.73 18.47
N SER A 347 -8.55 29.02 18.32
CA SER A 347 -7.80 30.12 18.96
C SER A 347 -7.68 29.97 20.48
N PRO A 348 -8.77 29.67 21.23
CA PRO A 348 -8.66 29.51 22.69
C PRO A 348 -7.74 28.36 23.11
N ARG A 349 -7.72 27.28 22.33
CA ARG A 349 -6.89 26.09 22.61
C ARG A 349 -5.43 26.38 22.30
N VAL A 350 -5.16 27.05 21.18
CA VAL A 350 -3.81 27.46 20.79
C VAL A 350 -3.22 28.46 21.78
N GLU A 351 -3.99 29.47 22.19
CA GLU A 351 -3.54 30.48 23.17
C GLU A 351 -3.18 29.83 24.50
N ALA A 352 -4.02 28.91 25.00
CA ALA A 352 -3.74 28.18 26.23
C ALA A 352 -2.47 27.29 26.12
N LEU A 353 -2.29 26.64 24.97
CA LEU A 353 -1.13 25.76 24.71
C LEU A 353 0.17 26.56 24.61
N VAL A 354 0.17 27.67 23.86
CA VAL A 354 1.33 28.54 23.66
C VAL A 354 1.70 29.28 24.94
N ALA A 355 0.73 29.86 25.66
CA ALA A 355 0.98 30.57 26.92
C ALA A 355 1.60 29.66 27.98
N ARG A 356 1.25 28.37 27.98
CA ARG A 356 1.85 27.37 28.87
C ARG A 356 3.31 27.07 28.50
N ARG A 357 3.70 27.16 27.23
CA ARG A 357 5.06 26.84 26.76
C ARG A 357 5.99 28.04 26.64
N SER A 358 5.46 29.25 26.54
CA SER A 358 6.28 30.46 26.46
C SER A 358 7.17 30.65 27.70
N VAL A 359 6.76 30.14 28.86
CA VAL A 359 7.54 30.22 30.11
C VAL A 359 8.80 29.37 30.10
N ASP A 360 8.81 28.26 29.34
CA ASP A 360 9.94 27.34 29.30
C ASP A 360 10.63 27.31 27.93
N GLY A 361 10.27 28.25 27.04
CA GLY A 361 10.93 28.44 25.76
C GLY A 361 10.61 27.36 24.74
N PHE A 362 9.45 26.69 24.82
CA PHE A 362 9.06 25.64 23.89
C PHE A 362 9.96 24.40 23.97
N ARG A 363 10.25 23.97 25.20
CA ARG A 363 10.86 22.66 25.46
C ARG A 363 9.85 21.56 25.08
N TYR A 364 10.32 20.34 24.85
CA TYR A 364 9.40 19.25 24.53
C TYR A 364 8.51 18.84 25.73
N PHE A 365 9.12 18.57 26.89
CA PHE A 365 8.42 18.22 28.13
C PHE A 365 8.14 19.44 29.01
N GLU A 366 6.92 19.53 29.54
CA GLU A 366 6.52 20.63 30.43
C GLU A 366 7.36 20.64 31.71
N GLY A 367 8.06 21.75 31.97
CA GLY A 367 8.79 21.98 33.22
C GLY A 367 9.99 21.05 33.44
N PHE A 368 10.56 20.47 32.40
CA PHE A 368 11.80 19.70 32.46
C PHE A 368 12.97 20.49 31.84
N ALA A 369 13.78 21.15 32.68
CA ALA A 369 14.90 21.96 32.22
C ALA A 369 16.06 21.15 31.60
N GLY A 370 16.08 19.82 31.80
CA GLY A 370 17.10 18.93 31.24
C GLY A 370 16.96 18.65 29.74
N ILE A 371 15.90 19.16 29.09
CA ILE A 371 15.78 19.16 27.63
C ILE A 371 15.83 20.60 27.12
N PRO A 372 16.66 20.89 26.09
CA PRO A 372 16.63 22.18 25.43
C PRO A 372 15.28 22.41 24.72
N PRO A 373 14.93 23.67 24.42
CA PRO A 373 13.94 23.99 23.39
C PRO A 373 14.20 23.24 22.08
N ASP A 374 13.15 22.90 21.34
CA ASP A 374 13.30 22.23 20.05
C ASP A 374 12.64 23.00 18.90
N ALA A 375 13.23 22.87 17.71
CA ALA A 375 12.78 23.55 16.52
C ALA A 375 11.42 23.04 16.02
N ASP A 376 11.02 21.83 16.37
CA ASP A 376 9.80 21.19 15.88
C ASP A 376 8.56 21.75 16.58
N ASP A 377 8.61 21.83 17.91
CA ASP A 377 7.58 22.45 18.75
C ASP A 377 7.42 23.94 18.41
N LEU A 378 8.53 24.66 18.22
CA LEU A 378 8.48 26.06 17.77
C LEU A 378 7.83 26.18 16.38
N GLY A 379 8.23 25.31 15.45
CA GLY A 379 7.65 25.23 14.10
C GLY A 379 6.14 25.01 14.12
N LEU A 380 5.67 24.08 14.94
CA LEU A 380 4.26 23.78 15.09
C LEU A 380 3.49 24.93 15.76
N ALA A 381 4.05 25.53 16.82
CA ALA A 381 3.46 26.69 17.48
C ALA A 381 3.23 27.84 16.50
N LEU A 382 4.22 28.13 15.63
CA LEU A 382 4.10 29.16 14.59
C LEU A 382 2.98 28.84 13.58
N GLN A 383 2.86 27.59 13.15
CA GLN A 383 1.77 27.17 12.26
C GLN A 383 0.39 27.34 12.91
N LEU A 384 0.25 26.98 14.18
CA LEU A 384 -1.02 27.14 14.91
C LEU A 384 -1.40 28.61 15.07
N LEU A 385 -0.44 29.45 15.44
CA LEU A 385 -0.65 30.89 15.62
C LEU A 385 -0.96 31.62 14.31
N ALA A 386 -0.40 31.15 13.19
CA ALA A 386 -0.75 31.68 11.88
C ALA A 386 -2.24 31.47 11.52
N ARG A 387 -2.92 30.53 12.20
CA ARG A 387 -4.33 30.17 12.03
C ARG A 387 -5.23 30.63 13.18
N SER A 388 -4.69 31.31 14.20
CA SER A 388 -5.48 31.86 15.31
C SER A 388 -5.72 33.37 15.14
N ALA A 389 -6.75 33.89 15.80
CA ALA A 389 -7.07 35.33 15.75
C ALA A 389 -5.96 36.22 16.34
N GLY A 390 -5.10 35.68 17.19
CA GLY A 390 -4.04 36.39 17.93
C GLY A 390 -2.68 36.50 17.24
N ARG A 391 -2.58 36.30 15.92
CA ARG A 391 -1.30 36.17 15.17
C ARG A 391 -0.24 37.23 15.55
N ALA A 392 -0.60 38.51 15.58
CA ALA A 392 0.37 39.59 15.78
C ALA A 392 1.01 39.56 17.18
N ALA A 393 0.19 39.48 18.24
CA ALA A 393 0.66 39.41 19.62
C ALA A 393 1.49 38.13 19.88
N ALA A 394 1.19 37.06 19.16
CA ALA A 394 1.87 35.80 19.33
C ALA A 394 3.23 35.73 18.63
N VAL A 395 3.41 36.37 17.47
CA VAL A 395 4.74 36.52 16.84
C VAL A 395 5.68 37.31 17.75
N GLU A 396 5.17 38.34 18.43
CA GLU A 396 5.94 39.08 19.43
C GLU A 396 6.35 38.19 20.62
N ALA A 397 5.43 37.37 21.14
CA ALA A 397 5.73 36.42 22.21
C ALA A 397 6.78 35.35 21.80
N LEU A 398 6.88 35.05 20.51
CA LEU A 398 7.83 34.11 19.93
C LEU A 398 9.12 34.75 19.40
N ALA A 399 9.32 36.06 19.54
CA ALA A 399 10.49 36.75 19.00
C ALA A 399 11.81 36.15 19.51
N TRP A 400 11.91 35.88 20.82
CA TRP A 400 13.11 35.28 21.41
C TRP A 400 13.35 33.83 20.96
N PRO A 401 12.36 32.90 21.03
CA PRO A 401 12.55 31.55 20.49
C PRO A 401 12.96 31.51 19.01
N ILE A 402 12.41 32.41 18.19
CA ILE A 402 12.80 32.56 16.78
C ILE A 402 14.26 33.00 16.65
N GLU A 403 14.68 34.00 17.44
CA GLU A 403 16.08 34.47 17.46
C GLU A 403 17.04 33.33 17.83
N VAL A 404 16.67 32.52 18.83
CA VAL A 404 17.45 31.34 19.23
C VAL A 404 17.54 30.32 18.08
N LEU A 405 16.43 30.00 17.42
CA LEU A 405 16.42 29.10 16.27
C LEU A 405 17.36 29.59 15.16
N VAL A 406 17.28 30.87 14.80
CA VAL A 406 18.12 31.48 13.76
C VAL A 406 19.60 31.38 14.12
N ARG A 407 19.97 31.67 15.38
CA ARG A 407 21.37 31.57 15.84
C ARG A 407 21.90 30.14 15.93
N ASN A 408 21.04 29.17 16.18
CA ASN A 408 21.39 27.75 16.19
C ASN A 408 21.39 27.11 14.78
N THR A 409 21.00 27.87 13.75
CA THR A 409 21.06 27.40 12.36
C THR A 409 22.46 27.67 11.80
N GLY A 410 23.11 26.64 11.27
CA GLY A 410 24.44 26.73 10.67
C GLY A 410 24.45 27.64 9.43
N GLU A 411 25.64 28.14 9.06
CA GLU A 411 25.83 28.98 7.87
C GLU A 411 25.40 28.29 6.57
N ASP A 412 25.51 26.96 6.52
CA ASP A 412 25.09 26.12 5.41
C ASP A 412 23.57 25.87 5.34
N GLY A 413 22.82 26.38 6.32
CA GLY A 413 21.39 26.19 6.50
C GLY A 413 21.00 25.01 7.39
N ALA A 414 21.96 24.30 8.00
CA ALA A 414 21.68 23.17 8.88
C ALA A 414 20.91 23.62 10.13
N MET A 415 19.67 23.14 10.27
CA MET A 415 18.84 23.44 11.42
C MET A 415 18.96 22.32 12.47
N ALA A 416 19.36 22.70 13.68
CA ALA A 416 19.40 21.78 14.81
C ALA A 416 17.98 21.43 15.28
N VAL A 417 17.78 20.19 15.71
CA VAL A 417 16.53 19.78 16.39
C VAL A 417 16.48 20.42 17.77
N TRP A 418 17.55 20.25 18.56
CA TRP A 418 17.69 20.80 19.90
C TRP A 418 18.44 22.13 19.84
N LEU A 419 17.88 23.19 20.43
CA LEU A 419 18.45 24.52 20.45
C LEU A 419 19.31 24.68 21.71
N GLU A 420 20.62 24.50 21.59
CA GLU A 420 21.54 24.43 22.75
C GLU A 420 22.27 25.75 23.03
N GLN A 421 22.30 26.67 22.06
CA GLN A 421 23.03 27.93 22.16
C GLN A 421 22.10 29.11 22.43
N HIS A 422 22.60 30.13 23.13
CA HIS A 422 21.89 31.38 23.39
C HIS A 422 20.58 31.24 24.16
N LEU A 423 20.50 30.20 25.02
CA LEU A 423 19.36 29.99 25.91
C LEU A 423 19.31 31.05 27.01
N ARG A 424 18.10 31.39 27.47
CA ARG A 424 17.88 32.26 28.65
C ARG A 424 18.44 31.62 29.91
N GLU A 425 18.28 30.31 30.02
CA GLU A 425 18.77 29.49 31.11
C GLU A 425 19.69 28.42 30.52
N PRO A 426 20.90 28.23 31.06
CA PRO A 426 21.76 27.16 30.61
C PRO A 426 21.12 25.80 30.92
N THR A 427 21.38 24.81 30.07
CA THR A 427 21.01 23.42 30.35
C THR A 427 21.71 22.97 31.65
N PRO A 428 21.00 22.34 32.61
CA PRO A 428 21.59 21.90 33.86
C PRO A 428 22.79 20.96 33.68
N ASP A 429 23.78 21.08 34.58
CA ASP A 429 24.92 20.16 34.63
C ASP A 429 24.44 18.71 34.80
N GLY A 430 24.96 17.81 33.97
CA GLY A 430 24.57 16.39 33.97
C GLY A 430 23.28 16.07 33.22
N ALA A 431 22.66 17.05 32.53
CA ALA A 431 21.57 16.75 31.61
C ALA A 431 21.99 15.73 30.54
N PRO A 432 21.09 14.81 30.14
CA PRO A 432 21.39 13.82 29.13
C PRO A 432 21.68 14.52 27.79
N ARG A 433 22.64 13.97 27.04
CA ARG A 433 22.82 14.37 25.63
C ARG A 433 21.69 13.78 24.81
N TRP A 434 20.89 14.66 24.22
CA TRP A 434 19.77 14.27 23.37
C TRP A 434 20.29 13.87 21.99
N LEU A 435 19.95 12.65 21.57
CA LEU A 435 20.35 12.11 20.26
C LEU A 435 19.60 12.81 19.12
N GLY A 436 20.16 12.74 17.91
CA GLY A 436 19.51 13.23 16.70
C GLY A 436 19.53 14.75 16.55
N SER A 437 20.72 15.37 16.56
CA SER A 437 20.85 16.83 16.40
C SER A 437 20.29 17.37 15.08
N ARG A 438 20.04 16.53 14.09
CA ARG A 438 19.48 16.90 12.78
C ARG A 438 18.36 15.96 12.37
N CYS A 439 17.29 16.52 11.82
CA CYS A 439 16.22 15.77 11.17
C CYS A 439 15.55 16.64 10.10
N VAL A 440 15.47 16.12 8.87
CA VAL A 440 14.86 16.86 7.75
C VAL A 440 13.38 17.19 8.01
N ALA A 441 12.64 16.29 8.65
CA ALA A 441 11.24 16.53 9.00
C ALA A 441 11.08 17.71 9.98
N VAL A 442 11.90 17.75 11.03
CA VAL A 442 11.93 18.87 12.01
C VAL A 442 12.24 20.19 11.31
N ALA A 443 13.30 20.21 10.49
CA ALA A 443 13.70 21.41 9.77
C ALA A 443 12.62 21.89 8.79
N ALA A 444 11.96 20.96 8.08
CA ALA A 444 10.85 21.28 7.19
C ALA A 444 9.65 21.85 7.96
N ASN A 445 9.29 21.25 9.11
CA ASN A 445 8.18 21.71 9.94
C ASN A 445 8.41 23.13 10.51
N ALA A 446 9.62 23.39 11.00
CA ALA A 446 10.05 24.71 11.45
C ALA A 446 10.00 25.76 10.31
N LEU A 447 10.53 25.41 9.13
CA LEU A 447 10.56 26.31 7.99
C LEU A 447 9.15 26.62 7.45
N ILE A 448 8.24 25.64 7.46
CA ILE A 448 6.80 25.86 7.19
C ILE A 448 6.21 26.84 8.20
N GLY A 449 6.47 26.65 9.50
CA GLY A 449 5.96 27.54 10.55
C GLY A 449 6.42 28.98 10.41
N LEU A 450 7.72 29.21 10.19
CA LEU A 450 8.29 30.53 9.95
C LEU A 450 7.64 31.24 8.75
N ALA A 451 7.44 30.50 7.66
CA ALA A 451 6.79 31.00 6.45
C ALA A 451 5.31 31.34 6.65
N GLU A 452 4.53 30.42 7.20
CA GLU A 452 3.09 30.63 7.42
C GLU A 452 2.83 31.77 8.41
N ALA A 453 3.66 31.90 9.45
CA ALA A 453 3.60 33.00 10.41
C ALA A 453 4.08 34.35 9.83
N GLY A 454 4.75 34.35 8.67
CA GLY A 454 5.25 35.56 8.02
C GLY A 454 6.39 36.21 8.81
N VAL A 455 7.25 35.40 9.44
CA VAL A 455 8.40 35.87 10.21
C VAL A 455 9.41 36.50 9.25
N VAL A 456 9.91 37.69 9.60
CA VAL A 456 11.00 38.34 8.84
C VAL A 456 12.32 37.65 9.20
N LEU A 457 12.94 37.03 8.21
CA LEU A 457 14.17 36.25 8.36
C LEU A 457 15.37 37.00 7.79
N PRO A 458 16.60 36.68 8.23
CA PRO A 458 17.82 37.18 7.58
C PRO A 458 17.84 36.82 6.09
N GLU A 459 18.48 37.67 5.29
CA GLU A 459 18.56 37.47 3.83
C GLU A 459 19.11 36.08 3.48
N GLY A 460 18.41 35.40 2.57
CA GLY A 460 18.74 34.05 2.11
C GLY A 460 18.62 32.93 3.15
N TYR A 461 18.19 33.19 4.39
CA TYR A 461 18.04 32.16 5.43
C TYR A 461 17.13 31.02 4.94
N PHE A 462 15.94 31.37 4.45
CA PHE A 462 14.95 30.41 3.98
C PHE A 462 15.52 29.52 2.88
N ASP A 463 16.17 30.13 1.88
CA ASP A 463 16.72 29.44 0.71
C ASP A 463 17.92 28.55 1.06
N ARG A 464 18.79 28.99 1.99
CA ARG A 464 19.91 28.17 2.48
C ARG A 464 19.41 26.93 3.22
N THR A 465 18.46 27.08 4.14
CA THR A 465 17.87 25.95 4.88
C THR A 465 17.10 25.02 3.95
N LEU A 466 16.36 25.54 2.99
CA LEU A 466 15.71 24.75 1.93
C LEU A 466 16.72 23.95 1.10
N GLY A 467 17.84 24.58 0.75
CA GLY A 467 18.96 23.94 0.06
C GLY A 467 19.62 22.84 0.90
N TRP A 468 19.77 23.05 2.21
CA TRP A 468 20.26 22.01 3.12
C TRP A 468 19.31 20.82 3.19
N ILE A 469 18.00 21.07 3.38
CA ILE A 469 16.96 20.03 3.44
C ILE A 469 17.02 19.11 2.21
N THR A 470 17.04 19.72 1.01
CA THR A 470 17.07 18.97 -0.26
C THR A 470 18.36 18.18 -0.45
N ARG A 471 19.53 18.78 -0.17
CA ARG A 471 20.83 18.09 -0.25
C ARG A 471 20.90 16.87 0.68
N VAL A 472 20.47 17.04 1.94
CA VAL A 472 20.53 15.96 2.93
C VAL A 472 19.55 14.84 2.58
N TRP A 473 18.33 15.17 2.15
CA TRP A 473 17.38 14.15 1.72
C TRP A 473 17.88 13.37 0.50
N GLU A 474 18.46 14.02 -0.50
CA GLU A 474 18.99 13.32 -1.67
C GLU A 474 20.16 12.39 -1.32
N ALA A 475 21.04 12.80 -0.40
CA ALA A 475 22.18 11.99 0.03
C ALA A 475 21.79 10.81 0.91
N GLU A 476 20.81 10.99 1.81
CA GLU A 476 20.54 10.03 2.89
C GLU A 476 19.17 9.33 2.77
N GLY A 477 18.25 9.90 1.98
CA GLY A 477 16.87 9.43 1.83
C GLY A 477 16.14 9.38 3.17
N GLY A 478 15.44 8.27 3.43
CA GLY A 478 14.75 8.03 4.70
C GLY A 478 15.65 8.07 5.93
N ARG A 479 16.97 7.87 5.79
CA ARG A 479 17.92 7.94 6.92
C ARG A 479 18.10 9.35 7.47
N ALA A 480 17.75 10.39 6.69
CA ALA A 480 17.71 11.78 7.14
C ALA A 480 16.59 12.09 8.15
N VAL A 481 15.70 11.12 8.39
CA VAL A 481 14.51 11.27 9.25
C VAL A 481 14.73 10.45 10.53
N HIS A 482 15.16 11.13 11.59
CA HIS A 482 15.53 10.45 12.84
C HIS A 482 14.32 10.14 13.73
N PHE A 483 13.37 11.08 13.84
CA PHE A 483 12.27 11.02 14.80
C PHE A 483 10.95 10.51 14.21
N TYR A 484 10.78 10.58 12.89
CA TYR A 484 9.50 10.34 12.23
C TYR A 484 9.57 9.19 11.22
N PRO A 485 8.42 8.57 10.90
CA PRO A 485 8.30 7.65 9.80
C PRO A 485 8.49 8.41 8.48
N THR A 486 9.14 7.77 7.51
CA THR A 486 9.43 8.36 6.19
C THR A 486 8.19 8.94 5.47
N PRO A 487 6.98 8.33 5.53
CA PRO A 487 5.76 8.92 4.97
C PRO A 487 5.46 10.34 5.48
N PHE A 488 5.62 10.60 6.78
CA PHE A 488 5.36 11.93 7.35
C PHE A 488 6.38 12.96 6.87
N ALA A 489 7.67 12.58 6.79
CA ALA A 489 8.70 13.47 6.24
C ALA A 489 8.42 13.83 4.77
N ARG A 490 8.00 12.86 3.96
CA ARG A 490 7.59 13.11 2.56
C ARG A 490 6.43 14.10 2.49
N TYR A 491 5.44 13.95 3.38
CA TYR A 491 4.32 14.87 3.50
C TYR A 491 4.78 16.30 3.83
N LEU A 492 5.67 16.46 4.81
CA LEU A 492 6.24 17.78 5.14
C LEU A 492 7.03 18.39 3.99
N LEU A 493 7.78 17.60 3.21
CA LEU A 493 8.48 18.10 2.01
C LEU A 493 7.51 18.61 0.94
N ALA A 494 6.40 17.90 0.72
CA ALA A 494 5.35 18.33 -0.22
C ALA A 494 4.66 19.62 0.25
N ARG A 495 4.34 19.72 1.55
CA ARG A 495 3.82 20.97 2.14
C ARG A 495 4.82 22.12 2.01
N LEU A 496 6.10 21.86 2.29
CA LEU A 496 7.14 22.87 2.21
C LEU A 496 7.28 23.38 0.77
N ALA A 497 7.15 22.52 -0.24
CA ALA A 497 7.15 22.93 -1.64
C ALA A 497 5.99 23.88 -1.96
N ASP A 498 4.77 23.54 -1.52
CA ASP A 498 3.58 24.38 -1.69
C ASP A 498 3.71 25.76 -0.99
N VAL A 499 4.29 25.80 0.21
CA VAL A 499 4.55 27.05 0.93
C VAL A 499 5.66 27.87 0.27
N ALA A 500 6.76 27.24 -0.13
CA ALA A 500 7.92 27.91 -0.71
C ALA A 500 7.61 28.57 -2.07
N GLU A 501 6.68 28.01 -2.85
CA GLU A 501 6.25 28.59 -4.14
C GLU A 501 5.51 29.93 -3.99
N ARG A 502 4.99 30.24 -2.80
CA ARG A 502 4.28 31.50 -2.53
C ARG A 502 5.21 32.59 -2.00
N LEU A 503 6.46 32.25 -1.69
CA LEU A 503 7.44 33.16 -1.12
C LEU A 503 8.45 33.62 -2.18
N PRO A 504 8.85 34.91 -2.18
CA PRO A 504 9.97 35.36 -2.99
C PRO A 504 11.28 34.70 -2.50
N GLY A 505 12.24 34.50 -3.42
CA GLY A 505 13.57 33.98 -3.10
C GLY A 505 14.25 33.34 -4.30
N ASP A 506 15.38 32.69 -4.06
CA ASP A 506 16.16 31.99 -5.09
C ASP A 506 15.34 30.84 -5.74
N PRO A 507 15.15 30.83 -7.07
CA PRO A 507 14.44 29.75 -7.74
C PRO A 507 15.16 28.39 -7.65
N ALA A 508 16.48 28.33 -7.50
CA ALA A 508 17.24 27.08 -7.55
C ALA A 508 16.84 26.04 -6.49
N PRO A 509 16.84 26.34 -5.17
CA PRO A 509 16.43 25.37 -4.15
C PRO A 509 14.95 24.98 -4.27
N ARG A 510 14.07 25.86 -4.78
CA ARG A 510 12.65 25.57 -5.02
C ARG A 510 12.45 24.60 -6.18
N VAL A 511 13.14 24.82 -7.31
CA VAL A 511 13.14 23.89 -8.45
C VAL A 511 13.60 22.51 -8.01
N ARG A 512 14.68 22.44 -7.21
CA ARG A 512 15.19 21.17 -6.67
C ARG A 512 14.18 20.48 -5.75
N LEU A 513 13.55 21.21 -4.82
CA LEU A 513 12.51 20.63 -3.96
C LEU A 513 11.31 20.13 -4.77
N ARG A 514 10.89 20.84 -5.83
CA ARG A 514 9.79 20.38 -6.70
C ARG A 514 10.13 19.11 -7.45
N ALA A 515 11.35 19.01 -8.00
CA ALA A 515 11.82 17.79 -8.64
C ALA A 515 11.80 16.62 -7.64
N LEU A 516 12.30 16.87 -6.43
CA LEU A 516 12.28 15.89 -5.36
C LEU A 516 10.86 15.42 -4.99
N VAL A 517 9.92 16.34 -4.85
CA VAL A 517 8.51 16.00 -4.56
C VAL A 517 7.89 15.22 -5.72
N SER A 518 8.20 15.58 -6.96
CA SER A 518 7.71 14.85 -8.15
C SER A 518 8.20 13.40 -8.15
N ASP A 519 9.47 13.16 -7.83
CA ASP A 519 10.03 11.81 -7.69
C ASP A 519 9.35 11.02 -6.57
N ILE A 520 9.04 11.68 -5.45
CA ILE A 520 8.30 11.08 -4.34
C ILE A 520 6.88 10.70 -4.78
N GLU A 521 6.17 11.57 -5.50
CA GLU A 521 4.81 11.30 -6.02
C GLU A 521 4.79 10.06 -6.92
N GLN A 522 5.74 9.96 -7.87
CA GLN A 522 5.84 8.82 -8.77
C GLN A 522 6.05 7.50 -8.01
N ARG A 523 6.94 7.49 -7.00
CA ARG A 523 7.17 6.31 -6.16
C ARG A 523 5.96 5.93 -5.32
N ILE A 524 5.21 6.92 -4.82
CA ILE A 524 3.98 6.68 -4.06
C ILE A 524 2.95 5.98 -4.95
N VAL A 525 2.68 6.53 -6.15
CA VAL A 525 1.71 5.95 -7.09
C VAL A 525 2.12 4.55 -7.53
N SER A 526 3.40 4.33 -7.83
CA SER A 526 3.88 2.99 -8.20
C SER A 526 3.80 1.98 -7.06
N SER A 527 3.71 2.44 -5.80
CA SER A 527 3.62 1.58 -4.61
C SER A 527 2.20 1.31 -4.13
N GLN A 528 1.17 1.82 -4.82
CA GLN A 528 -0.22 1.62 -4.43
C GLN A 528 -0.60 0.14 -4.49
N ARG A 529 -1.09 -0.37 -3.36
CA ARG A 529 -1.56 -1.75 -3.22
C ARG A 529 -2.98 -1.88 -3.78
N ALA A 530 -3.40 -3.12 -4.05
CA ALA A 530 -4.73 -3.39 -4.60
C ALA A 530 -5.88 -2.99 -3.67
N ASP A 531 -5.62 -2.89 -2.35
CA ASP A 531 -6.57 -2.41 -1.36
C ASP A 531 -6.68 -0.88 -1.30
N GLY A 532 -5.92 -0.17 -2.13
CA GLY A 532 -5.84 1.29 -2.17
C GLY A 532 -4.82 1.90 -1.21
N SER A 533 -4.21 1.12 -0.31
CA SER A 533 -3.21 1.64 0.64
C SER A 533 -1.93 2.10 -0.05
N LEU A 534 -1.32 3.15 0.51
CA LEU A 534 -0.07 3.75 0.06
C LEU A 534 0.97 3.61 1.18
N GLY A 535 1.66 2.47 1.26
CA GLY A 535 2.71 2.26 2.28
C GLY A 535 2.30 1.44 3.51
N GLY A 536 1.24 0.63 3.41
CA GLY A 536 0.99 -0.51 4.31
C GLY A 536 0.24 -0.22 5.62
N GLY A 537 -0.14 1.04 5.89
CA GLY A 537 -0.91 1.42 7.08
C GLY A 537 -1.77 2.66 6.83
N VAL A 538 -2.65 2.99 7.78
CA VAL A 538 -3.56 4.15 7.75
C VAL A 538 -2.75 5.45 7.75
N MET A 539 -1.80 5.60 8.66
CA MET A 539 -1.00 6.82 8.78
C MET A 539 -0.10 7.03 7.55
N ALA A 540 0.55 5.95 7.08
CA ALA A 540 1.36 6.01 5.88
C ALA A 540 0.52 6.40 4.65
N THR A 541 -0.68 5.82 4.53
CA THR A 541 -1.61 6.14 3.44
C THR A 541 -2.11 7.57 3.52
N ALA A 542 -2.47 8.06 4.70
CA ALA A 542 -2.89 9.45 4.90
C ALA A 542 -1.78 10.44 4.54
N CYS A 543 -0.55 10.22 5.02
CA CYS A 543 0.59 11.09 4.69
C CYS A 543 0.87 11.10 3.18
N HIS A 544 0.88 9.95 2.53
CA HIS A 544 1.11 9.86 1.09
C HIS A 544 -0.06 10.43 0.25
N LEU A 545 -1.31 10.25 0.68
CA LEU A 545 -2.44 10.95 0.07
C LEU A 545 -2.29 12.46 0.23
N GLY A 546 -1.81 12.94 1.38
CA GLY A 546 -1.46 14.35 1.60
C GLY A 546 -0.35 14.84 0.67
N VAL A 547 0.68 14.03 0.40
CA VAL A 547 1.72 14.33 -0.61
C VAL A 547 1.07 14.53 -1.97
N LEU A 548 0.29 13.54 -2.43
CA LEU A 548 -0.38 13.61 -3.73
C LEU A 548 -1.32 14.83 -3.76
N ALA A 549 -2.10 15.11 -2.72
CA ALA A 549 -3.01 16.26 -2.70
C ALA A 549 -2.27 17.63 -2.74
N CYS A 550 -1.03 17.72 -2.26
CA CYS A 550 -0.20 18.93 -2.35
C CYS A 550 0.58 19.04 -3.67
N GLY A 551 0.89 17.90 -4.28
CA GLY A 551 1.76 17.83 -5.45
C GLY A 551 1.06 18.18 -6.76
N ARG A 552 1.70 17.83 -7.88
CA ARG A 552 1.31 18.26 -9.23
C ARG A 552 1.15 17.10 -10.21
N LEU A 553 1.27 15.86 -9.73
CA LEU A 553 1.14 14.68 -10.58
C LEU A 553 -0.27 14.60 -11.19
N GLU A 554 -0.36 14.48 -12.51
CA GLU A 554 -1.61 14.26 -13.25
C GLU A 554 -1.56 12.93 -14.03
N PRO A 555 -2.67 12.16 -14.10
CA PRO A 555 -3.96 12.44 -13.48
C PRO A 555 -3.95 12.22 -11.96
N PHE A 556 -4.64 13.09 -11.21
CA PHE A 556 -4.88 12.90 -9.78
C PHE A 556 -6.07 11.96 -9.53
N ASP A 557 -5.79 10.70 -9.17
CA ASP A 557 -6.81 9.73 -8.76
C ASP A 557 -6.64 9.36 -7.26
N PRO A 558 -7.34 10.06 -6.34
CA PRO A 558 -7.21 9.81 -4.91
C PRO A 558 -8.07 8.63 -4.43
N TRP A 559 -8.98 8.14 -5.27
CA TRP A 559 -10.14 7.40 -4.78
C TRP A 559 -9.80 6.06 -4.13
N PRO A 560 -8.86 5.25 -4.64
CA PRO A 560 -8.49 4.01 -3.94
C PRO A 560 -7.95 4.28 -2.53
N ALA A 561 -7.12 5.33 -2.36
CA ALA A 561 -6.57 5.70 -1.06
C ALA A 561 -7.63 6.27 -0.12
N VAL A 562 -8.55 7.08 -0.63
CA VAL A 562 -9.71 7.57 0.14
C VAL A 562 -10.56 6.40 0.61
N THR A 563 -10.96 5.49 -0.28
CA THR A 563 -11.75 4.30 0.07
C THR A 563 -11.05 3.44 1.12
N PHE A 564 -9.73 3.25 0.98
CA PHE A 564 -8.95 2.55 2.00
C PHE A 564 -9.07 3.23 3.36
N LEU A 565 -8.79 4.53 3.45
CA LEU A 565 -8.84 5.27 4.72
C LEU A 565 -10.25 5.27 5.32
N VAL A 566 -11.28 5.59 4.54
CA VAL A 566 -12.68 5.59 4.99
C VAL A 566 -13.08 4.25 5.59
N SER A 567 -12.61 3.13 5.00
CA SER A 567 -12.89 1.79 5.53
C SER A 567 -12.23 1.45 6.87
N ARG A 568 -11.23 2.25 7.27
CA ARG A 568 -10.49 2.11 8.53
C ARG A 568 -10.93 3.14 9.57
N GLN A 569 -11.87 4.02 9.23
CA GLN A 569 -12.45 4.96 10.19
C GLN A 569 -13.41 4.20 11.11
N ASP A 570 -13.18 4.33 12.41
CA ASP A 570 -14.05 3.77 13.43
C ASP A 570 -15.36 4.59 13.54
N TYR A 571 -16.37 4.01 14.20
CA TYR A 571 -17.69 4.65 14.35
C TYR A 571 -17.66 5.98 15.13
N ASP A 572 -16.64 6.20 15.94
CA ASP A 572 -16.40 7.46 16.67
C ASP A 572 -15.67 8.51 15.82
N GLY A 573 -15.39 8.20 14.54
CA GLY A 573 -14.70 9.07 13.60
C GLY A 573 -13.18 9.05 13.70
N LEU A 574 -12.62 8.36 14.70
CA LEU A 574 -11.18 8.20 14.86
C LEU A 574 -10.66 7.01 14.03
N PHE A 575 -9.35 6.78 14.08
CA PHE A 575 -8.67 5.76 13.30
C PHE A 575 -7.78 4.89 14.19
N PRO A 576 -7.41 3.68 13.77
CA PRO A 576 -6.46 2.84 14.48
C PRO A 576 -5.18 3.59 14.88
N ARG A 577 -4.73 3.34 16.10
CA ARG A 577 -3.46 3.88 16.62
C ARG A 577 -2.30 3.29 15.83
N GLU A 578 -1.45 4.14 15.26
CA GLU A 578 -0.19 3.73 14.63
C GLU A 578 1.00 4.46 15.26
N PRO A 579 2.21 3.85 15.28
CA PRO A 579 3.42 4.52 15.76
C PRO A 579 3.76 5.75 14.89
N PHE A 580 3.84 6.94 15.48
CA PHE A 580 4.02 8.20 14.77
C PHE A 580 5.39 8.85 14.98
N TYR A 581 5.97 8.89 16.18
CA TYR A 581 7.32 9.44 16.35
C TYR A 581 8.07 8.77 17.50
N ARG A 582 9.40 8.90 17.44
CA ARG A 582 10.31 8.33 18.44
C ARG A 582 10.42 9.22 19.65
N THR A 583 10.30 8.61 20.81
CA THR A 583 10.35 9.25 22.11
C THR A 583 11.37 8.57 23.01
N PRO A 584 12.01 9.31 23.91
CA PRO A 584 12.83 8.73 24.97
C PRO A 584 11.96 7.93 25.95
N GLY A 585 11.98 6.61 25.85
CA GLY A 585 11.28 5.71 26.77
C GLY A 585 12.02 5.50 28.10
N LYS A 586 11.65 4.42 28.80
CA LYS A 586 12.30 4.03 30.06
C LYS A 586 13.79 3.78 29.83
N ASP A 587 14.62 4.25 30.76
CA ASP A 587 16.09 4.14 30.70
C ASP A 587 16.70 4.79 29.44
N PHE A 588 16.01 5.79 28.86
CA PHE A 588 16.37 6.47 27.61
C PHE A 588 16.36 5.57 26.36
N ALA A 589 15.83 4.35 26.45
CA ALA A 589 15.60 3.51 25.28
C ALA A 589 14.46 4.07 24.44
N PHE A 590 14.61 4.12 23.12
CA PHE A 590 13.57 4.69 22.26
C PHE A 590 12.31 3.84 22.24
N ALA A 591 11.17 4.51 22.43
CA ALA A 591 9.84 3.97 22.17
C ALA A 591 9.21 4.76 21.02
N ALA A 592 8.19 4.18 20.39
CA ALA A 592 7.38 4.91 19.43
C ALA A 592 6.07 5.35 20.10
N HIS A 593 5.79 6.66 20.07
CA HIS A 593 4.51 7.22 20.49
C HIS A 593 3.56 7.33 19.30
N GLY A 594 2.26 7.26 19.58
CA GLY A 594 1.18 7.40 18.62
C GLY A 594 -0.16 7.30 19.33
N ALA A 595 -1.21 7.86 18.74
CA ALA A 595 -2.56 7.90 19.31
C ALA A 595 -3.61 7.84 18.18
N ARG A 596 -4.85 7.40 18.46
CA ARG A 596 -5.93 7.38 17.45
C ARG A 596 -6.25 8.79 16.96
N SER A 597 -6.29 9.75 17.87
CA SER A 597 -6.40 11.20 17.58
C SER A 597 -5.32 11.71 16.62
N ILE A 598 -4.05 11.30 16.78
CA ILE A 598 -2.97 11.70 15.87
C ILE A 598 -3.18 11.09 14.48
N THR A 599 -3.50 9.79 14.38
CA THR A 599 -3.81 9.16 13.09
C THR A 599 -5.01 9.84 12.42
N ALA A 600 -6.06 10.15 13.20
CA ALA A 600 -7.26 10.82 12.72
C ALA A 600 -6.98 12.24 12.20
N ALA A 601 -6.11 13.00 12.87
CA ALA A 601 -5.69 14.31 12.43
C ALA A 601 -4.97 14.26 11.07
N LEU A 602 -4.05 13.31 10.89
CA LEU A 602 -3.35 13.12 9.61
C LEU A 602 -4.31 12.68 8.49
N CYS A 603 -5.31 11.84 8.80
CA CYS A 603 -6.35 11.45 7.85
C CYS A 603 -7.24 12.64 7.46
N LEU A 604 -7.71 13.42 8.45
CA LEU A 604 -8.52 14.61 8.23
C LEU A 604 -7.78 15.61 7.34
N GLU A 605 -6.52 15.91 7.65
CA GLU A 605 -5.70 16.81 6.83
C GLU A 605 -5.58 16.31 5.38
N ALA A 606 -5.32 15.00 5.19
CA ALA A 606 -5.23 14.40 3.86
C ALA A 606 -6.55 14.50 3.08
N PHE A 607 -7.69 14.25 3.74
CA PHE A 607 -9.02 14.36 3.14
C PHE A 607 -9.36 15.80 2.73
N VAL A 608 -9.12 16.77 3.61
CA VAL A 608 -9.39 18.18 3.36
C VAL A 608 -8.57 18.69 2.17
N ARG A 609 -7.27 18.35 2.13
CA ARG A 609 -6.41 18.71 1.00
C ARG A 609 -6.85 18.02 -0.29
N THR A 610 -7.24 16.75 -0.22
CA THR A 610 -7.77 16.00 -1.36
C THR A 610 -9.02 16.68 -1.91
N ARG A 611 -9.96 17.06 -1.03
CA ARG A 611 -11.18 17.77 -1.40
C ARG A 611 -10.87 19.12 -2.07
N ALA A 612 -9.93 19.88 -1.51
CA ALA A 612 -9.49 21.15 -2.08
C ALA A 612 -8.79 20.98 -3.44
N ARG A 613 -8.03 19.90 -3.65
CA ARG A 613 -7.42 19.61 -4.96
C ARG A 613 -8.48 19.24 -5.99
N LEU A 614 -9.43 18.37 -5.65
CA LEU A 614 -10.54 17.97 -6.52
C LEU A 614 -11.44 19.15 -6.91
N ALA A 615 -11.58 20.17 -6.06
CA ALA A 615 -12.35 21.36 -6.38
C ALA A 615 -11.65 22.32 -7.36
N ARG A 616 -10.34 22.16 -7.59
CA ARG A 616 -9.53 23.01 -8.50
C ARG A 616 -9.32 22.42 -9.89
N GLY A 617 -9.41 21.10 -10.03
CA GLY A 617 -9.32 20.38 -11.32
C GLY A 617 -10.70 20.15 -11.89
#